data_AF-A0A3A9SZC5-F1
#
_entry.id   AF-A0A3A9SZC5-F1
#
_cell.length_a   1.000
_cell.length_b   1.000
_cell.length_c   1.000
_cell.angle_alpha   90.00
_cell.angle_beta   90.00
_cell.angle_gamma   90.00
#
_symmetry.space_group_name_H-M   'P 1'
#
loop_
_entity.id
_entity.type
_entity.pdbx_description
1 polymer ?
#
loop_
_entity_poly.entity_id
_entity_poly.type
_entity_poly.pdbx_seq_one_letter_code
_entity_poly.pdbx_strand_id
1 'polypeptide(L)'
;MDEMFRIRNDSYEIYEELLLKRDQLEREAASIRISYFKEFGDLITESFNLKVECIKKKKTIAYCQQAINRGEFIDMQAVNEAVEEDMELYNLELEKLMNECKFAKESKISSSSKAERARKIYRRIAKRIHPDIYPEVMEYEELIDLWQRTVVAYHMLDADELADLEVLINRFLREIGEGTITIDIPDIEDRIDLLEQEINEILTTEPYTYEKLLRDELAVAEKKSELKLEILEYEKYLKELSEILNNLLAEGGATFIWRMN
;
A
#
# COMPACT_ATOMS: atom_id res chain seq x y z
N MET A 1 -21.96 -33.51 -26.50
CA MET A 1 -21.44 -32.30 -27.17
C MET A 1 -22.03 -31.06 -26.50
N ASP A 2 -23.36 -31.00 -26.31
CA ASP A 2 -24.07 -29.85 -25.69
C ASP A 2 -23.71 -29.56 -24.21
N GLU A 3 -23.39 -30.57 -23.41
CA GLU A 3 -23.13 -30.41 -21.96
C GLU A 3 -21.75 -29.83 -21.66
N MET A 4 -20.70 -30.25 -22.39
CA MET A 4 -19.35 -29.69 -22.29
C MET A 4 -19.28 -28.23 -22.76
N PHE A 5 -20.04 -27.86 -23.80
CA PHE A 5 -20.11 -26.47 -24.25
C PHE A 5 -20.84 -25.56 -23.25
N ARG A 6 -21.88 -26.07 -22.56
CA ARG A 6 -22.53 -25.34 -21.47
C ARG A 6 -21.61 -25.14 -20.27
N ILE A 7 -20.96 -26.21 -19.79
CA ILE A 7 -20.02 -26.12 -18.66
C ILE A 7 -18.89 -25.13 -18.95
N ARG A 8 -18.29 -25.19 -20.16
CA ARG A 8 -17.21 -24.26 -20.54
C ARG A 8 -17.68 -22.80 -20.66
N ASN A 9 -18.95 -22.58 -21.00
CA ASN A 9 -19.54 -21.24 -21.05
C ASN A 9 -19.87 -20.72 -19.63
N ASP A 10 -20.34 -21.59 -18.74
CA ASP A 10 -20.61 -21.26 -17.34
C ASP A 10 -19.31 -20.92 -16.58
N SER A 11 -18.23 -21.70 -16.76
CA SER A 11 -16.93 -21.41 -16.14
C SER A 11 -16.32 -20.09 -16.63
N TYR A 12 -16.52 -19.75 -17.92
CA TYR A 12 -16.09 -18.46 -18.46
C TYR A 12 -16.82 -17.29 -17.80
N GLU A 13 -18.14 -17.37 -17.68
CA GLU A 13 -18.94 -16.31 -17.03
C GLU A 13 -18.52 -16.13 -15.57
N ILE A 14 -18.29 -17.23 -14.84
CA ILE A 14 -17.78 -17.20 -13.46
C ILE A 14 -16.41 -16.52 -13.40
N TYR A 15 -15.46 -16.95 -14.24
CA TYR A 15 -14.11 -16.40 -14.26
C TYR A 15 -14.11 -14.89 -14.57
N GLU A 16 -14.88 -14.46 -15.57
CA GLU A 16 -15.03 -13.05 -15.92
C GLU A 16 -15.61 -12.23 -14.75
N GLU A 17 -16.64 -12.75 -14.08
CA GLU A 17 -17.24 -12.07 -12.92
C GLU A 17 -16.28 -11.96 -11.74
N LEU A 18 -15.49 -13.00 -11.49
CA LEU A 18 -14.47 -12.99 -10.45
C LEU A 18 -13.34 -12.01 -10.76
N LEU A 19 -12.89 -11.90 -12.01
CA LEU A 19 -11.85 -10.93 -12.41
C LEU A 19 -12.32 -9.50 -12.13
N LEU A 20 -13.51 -9.17 -12.62
CA LEU A 20 -14.12 -7.86 -12.39
C LEU A 20 -14.31 -7.56 -10.90
N LYS A 21 -14.66 -8.59 -10.11
CA LYS A 21 -14.80 -8.48 -8.66
C LYS A 21 -13.45 -8.22 -8.00
N ARG A 22 -12.39 -8.95 -8.35
CA ARG A 22 -11.02 -8.72 -7.84
C ARG A 22 -10.59 -7.28 -8.11
N ASP A 23 -10.67 -6.82 -9.36
CA ASP A 23 -10.22 -5.47 -9.75
C ASP A 23 -11.04 -4.38 -9.03
N GLN A 24 -12.34 -4.61 -8.82
CA GLN A 24 -13.17 -3.74 -8.00
C GLN A 24 -12.71 -3.71 -6.54
N LEU A 25 -12.45 -4.87 -5.94
CA LEU A 25 -12.03 -4.99 -4.54
C LEU A 25 -10.65 -4.36 -4.31
N GLU A 26 -9.69 -4.52 -5.23
CA GLU A 26 -8.37 -3.87 -5.15
C GLU A 26 -8.50 -2.34 -5.16
N ARG A 27 -9.34 -1.79 -6.04
CA ARG A 27 -9.63 -0.36 -6.07
C ARG A 27 -10.30 0.11 -4.78
N GLU A 28 -11.24 -0.67 -4.24
CA GLU A 28 -11.90 -0.36 -2.96
C GLU A 28 -10.91 -0.40 -1.81
N ALA A 29 -10.04 -1.42 -1.75
CA ALA A 29 -8.95 -1.54 -0.79
C ALA A 29 -8.04 -0.30 -0.82
N ALA A 30 -7.66 0.17 -2.01
CA ALA A 30 -6.87 1.41 -2.15
C ALA A 30 -7.61 2.63 -1.59
N SER A 31 -8.92 2.76 -1.87
CA SER A 31 -9.75 3.84 -1.32
C SER A 31 -9.90 3.75 0.20
N ILE A 32 -10.04 2.53 0.74
CA ILE A 32 -10.12 2.28 2.18
C ILE A 32 -8.79 2.65 2.85
N ARG A 33 -7.65 2.28 2.24
CA ARG A 33 -6.30 2.67 2.72
C ARG A 33 -6.16 4.18 2.81
N ILE A 34 -6.58 4.92 1.78
CA ILE A 34 -6.56 6.39 1.79
C ILE A 34 -7.41 6.94 2.94
N SER A 35 -8.63 6.44 3.12
CA SER A 35 -9.51 6.87 4.21
C SER A 35 -8.90 6.56 5.59
N TYR A 36 -8.28 5.39 5.75
CA TYR A 36 -7.58 4.99 6.97
C TYR A 36 -6.45 5.96 7.31
N PHE A 37 -5.56 6.26 6.35
CA PHE A 37 -4.47 7.20 6.59
C PHE A 37 -4.93 8.65 6.77
N LYS A 38 -6.06 9.06 6.17
CA LYS A 38 -6.67 10.35 6.50
C LYS A 38 -7.16 10.42 7.95
N GLU A 39 -7.71 9.33 8.46
CA GLU A 39 -8.34 9.29 9.78
C GLU A 39 -7.32 9.11 10.90
N PHE A 40 -6.29 8.29 10.68
CA PHE A 40 -5.33 7.87 11.70
C PHE A 40 -3.87 8.21 11.38
N GLY A 41 -3.55 8.57 10.14
CA GLY A 41 -2.17 8.63 9.65
C GLY A 41 -1.27 9.56 10.44
N ASP A 42 -1.78 10.70 10.90
CA ASP A 42 -1.00 11.63 11.72
C ASP A 42 -0.58 11.00 13.05
N LEU A 43 -1.51 10.33 13.74
CA LEU A 43 -1.22 9.66 15.02
C LEU A 43 -0.32 8.44 14.83
N ILE A 44 -0.52 7.66 13.76
CA ILE A 44 0.33 6.50 13.44
C ILE A 44 1.76 6.97 13.14
N THR A 45 1.91 8.03 12.36
CA THR A 45 3.22 8.60 12.00
C THR A 45 3.92 9.15 13.24
N GLU A 46 3.20 9.88 14.09
CA GLU A 46 3.73 10.42 15.35
C GLU A 46 4.18 9.31 16.31
N SER A 47 3.33 8.31 16.54
CA SER A 47 3.65 7.14 17.37
C SER A 47 4.90 6.41 16.84
N PHE A 48 4.94 6.13 15.53
CA PHE A 48 6.06 5.42 14.92
C PHE A 48 7.35 6.24 14.97
N ASN A 49 7.29 7.55 14.73
CA ASN A 49 8.44 8.44 14.85
C ASN A 49 9.02 8.42 16.28
N LEU A 50 8.17 8.51 17.31
CA LEU A 50 8.62 8.43 18.70
C LEU A 50 9.23 7.07 19.05
N LYS A 51 8.68 5.98 18.49
CA LYS A 51 9.26 4.64 18.61
C LYS A 51 10.66 4.57 18.01
N VAL A 52 10.84 5.11 16.79
CA VAL A 52 12.15 5.18 16.11
C VAL A 52 13.16 5.98 16.96
N GLU A 53 12.75 7.12 17.50
CA GLU A 53 13.58 7.94 18.40
C GLU A 53 13.96 7.19 19.69
N CYS A 54 13.03 6.43 20.29
CA CYS A 54 13.33 5.58 21.44
C CYS A 54 14.36 4.50 21.10
N ILE A 55 14.22 3.83 19.95
CA ILE A 55 15.17 2.80 19.50
C ILE A 55 16.56 3.42 19.27
N LYS A 56 16.61 4.59 18.61
CA LYS A 56 17.84 5.34 18.38
C LYS A 56 18.55 5.63 19.70
N LYS A 57 17.85 6.21 20.68
CA LYS A 57 18.42 6.49 22.01
C LYS A 57 18.89 5.24 22.74
N LYS A 58 18.13 4.14 22.68
CA LYS A 58 18.55 2.86 23.31
C LYS A 58 19.84 2.33 22.71
N LYS A 59 19.99 2.39 21.39
CA LYS A 59 21.23 2.00 20.71
C LYS A 59 22.38 2.91 21.11
N THR A 60 22.17 4.24 21.14
CA THR A 60 23.18 5.19 21.63
C THR A 60 23.65 4.85 23.04
N ILE A 61 22.72 4.63 23.98
CA ILE A 61 23.03 4.22 25.36
C ILE A 61 23.84 2.92 25.38
N ALA A 62 23.46 1.92 24.58
CA ALA A 62 24.16 0.64 24.51
C ALA A 62 25.61 0.80 24.05
N TYR A 63 25.86 1.59 22.99
CA TYR A 63 27.21 1.85 22.51
C TYR A 63 28.04 2.64 23.54
N CYS A 64 27.47 3.67 24.17
CA CYS A 64 28.18 4.42 25.20
C CYS A 64 28.51 3.54 26.42
N GLN A 65 27.57 2.70 26.88
CA GLN A 65 27.81 1.76 27.98
C GLN A 65 28.90 0.75 27.62
N GLN A 66 28.95 0.31 26.36
CA GLN A 66 29.98 -0.61 25.89
C GLN A 66 31.38 0.01 25.97
N ALA A 67 31.53 1.29 25.61
CA ALA A 67 32.78 2.04 25.74
C ALA A 67 33.20 2.18 27.22
N ILE A 68 32.27 2.58 28.10
CA ILE A 68 32.51 2.69 29.54
C ILE A 68 32.98 1.35 30.13
N ASN A 69 32.31 0.25 29.77
CA ASN A 69 32.66 -1.08 30.26
C ASN A 69 34.05 -1.55 29.81
N ARG A 70 34.56 -1.02 28.70
CA ARG A 70 35.93 -1.24 28.23
C ARG A 70 36.96 -0.30 28.87
N GLY A 71 36.52 0.68 29.67
CA GLY A 71 37.37 1.72 30.23
C GLY A 71 37.83 2.75 29.19
N GLU A 72 37.12 2.86 28.07
CA GLU A 72 37.40 3.78 26.97
C GLU A 72 36.62 5.09 27.16
N PHE A 73 37.16 6.20 26.65
CA PHE A 73 36.40 7.44 26.54
C PHE A 73 35.31 7.29 25.47
N ILE A 74 34.17 7.94 25.69
CA ILE A 74 33.06 7.91 24.73
C ILE A 74 33.40 8.82 23.54
N ASP A 75 33.58 8.21 22.36
CA ASP A 75 33.64 8.90 21.07
C ASP A 75 32.22 9.01 20.48
N MET A 76 31.57 10.15 20.72
CA MET A 76 30.21 10.38 20.24
C MET A 76 30.09 10.41 18.73
N GLN A 77 31.16 10.71 17.99
CA GLN A 77 31.11 10.66 16.52
C GLN A 77 30.99 9.22 16.05
N ALA A 78 31.88 8.33 16.53
CA ALA A 78 31.85 6.91 16.19
C ALA A 78 30.54 6.23 16.64
N VAL A 79 30.01 6.61 17.81
CA VAL A 79 28.70 6.14 18.28
C VAL A 79 27.58 6.57 17.34
N ASN A 80 27.55 7.85 16.93
CA ASN A 80 26.51 8.35 16.06
C ASN A 80 26.55 7.69 14.67
N GLU A 81 27.74 7.47 14.12
CA GLU A 81 27.92 6.76 12.84
C GLU A 81 27.39 5.32 12.90
N ALA A 82 27.75 4.57 13.94
CA ALA A 82 27.27 3.19 14.14
C ALA A 82 25.76 3.12 14.39
N VAL A 83 25.21 4.08 15.14
CA VAL A 83 23.76 4.18 15.37
C VAL A 83 23.03 4.53 14.09
N GLU A 84 23.56 5.40 13.23
CA GLU A 84 22.87 5.76 11.99
C GLU A 84 22.79 4.59 11.02
N GLU A 85 23.87 3.80 10.88
CA GLU A 85 23.87 2.54 10.10
C GLU A 85 22.80 1.56 10.62
N ASP A 86 22.73 1.40 11.94
CA ASP A 86 21.73 0.57 12.62
C ASP A 86 20.28 1.06 12.43
N MET A 87 20.09 2.34 12.09
CA MET A 87 18.78 2.98 11.99
C MET A 87 18.24 3.09 10.55
N GLU A 88 19.02 2.72 9.53
CA GLU A 88 18.65 2.88 8.12
C GLU A 88 17.29 2.27 7.77
N LEU A 89 17.04 1.02 8.16
CA LEU A 89 15.78 0.34 7.86
C LEU A 89 14.57 0.99 8.54
N TYR A 90 14.74 1.46 9.78
CA TYR A 90 13.68 2.14 10.53
C TYR A 90 13.36 3.51 9.90
N ASN A 91 14.39 4.24 9.48
CA ASN A 91 14.23 5.54 8.80
C ASN A 91 13.51 5.37 7.45
N LEU A 92 13.85 4.33 6.69
CA LEU A 92 13.19 4.01 5.42
C LEU A 92 11.71 3.67 5.62
N GLU A 93 11.37 2.92 6.67
CA GLU A 93 9.97 2.60 7.00
C GLU A 93 9.20 3.86 7.42
N LEU A 94 9.81 4.74 8.22
CA LEU A 94 9.22 6.02 8.62
C LEU A 94 8.97 6.92 7.39
N GLU A 95 9.92 7.00 6.47
CA GLU A 95 9.77 7.77 5.23
C GLU A 95 8.62 7.26 4.36
N LYS A 96 8.50 5.93 4.20
CA LYS A 96 7.37 5.30 3.49
C LYS A 96 6.04 5.70 4.13
N LEU A 97 5.93 5.59 5.45
CA LEU A 97 4.72 5.95 6.19
C LEU A 97 4.36 7.43 6.01
N MET A 98 5.34 8.34 6.10
CA MET A 98 5.13 9.78 5.88
C MET A 98 4.63 10.08 4.46
N ASN A 99 5.20 9.40 3.45
CA ASN A 99 4.79 9.55 2.07
C ASN A 99 3.36 9.03 1.82
N GLU A 100 2.99 7.90 2.43
CA GLU A 100 1.62 7.39 2.36
C GLU A 100 0.61 8.34 3.01
N CYS A 101 0.92 8.88 4.18
CA CYS A 101 0.08 9.86 4.86
C CYS A 101 -0.08 11.14 4.02
N LYS A 102 1.01 11.63 3.42
CA LYS A 102 0.97 12.81 2.54
C LYS A 102 0.09 12.55 1.31
N PHE A 103 0.30 11.42 0.64
CA PHE A 103 -0.51 11.01 -0.51
C PHE A 103 -2.00 10.90 -0.14
N ALA A 104 -2.31 10.29 1.00
CA ALA A 104 -3.68 10.17 1.48
C ALA A 104 -4.32 11.54 1.71
N LYS A 105 -3.61 12.50 2.33
CA LYS A 105 -4.11 13.87 2.55
C LYS A 105 -4.40 14.63 1.25
N GLU A 106 -3.52 14.48 0.25
CA GLU A 106 -3.66 15.15 -1.04
C GLU A 106 -4.74 14.50 -1.94
N SER A 107 -5.07 13.23 -1.68
CA SER A 107 -6.05 12.47 -2.45
C SER A 107 -7.47 13.03 -2.28
N LYS A 108 -8.17 13.27 -3.40
CA LYS A 108 -9.58 13.70 -3.39
C LYS A 108 -10.50 12.50 -3.26
N ILE A 109 -11.57 12.63 -2.46
CA ILE A 109 -12.64 11.64 -2.40
C ILE A 109 -13.57 11.89 -3.59
N SER A 110 -13.64 10.93 -4.51
CA SER A 110 -14.52 11.01 -5.68
C SER A 110 -15.99 10.78 -5.29
N SER A 111 -16.90 11.40 -6.05
CA SER A 111 -18.35 11.25 -5.81
C SER A 111 -18.85 9.87 -6.24
N SER A 112 -19.88 9.36 -5.54
CA SER A 112 -20.49 8.04 -5.80
C SER A 112 -21.02 7.89 -7.24
N SER A 113 -21.52 8.97 -7.84
CA SER A 113 -22.00 9.00 -9.22
C SER A 113 -20.87 8.78 -10.25
N LYS A 114 -19.69 9.39 -10.03
CA LYS A 114 -18.52 9.16 -10.89
C LYS A 114 -18.01 7.73 -10.78
N ALA A 115 -18.01 7.19 -9.56
CA ALA A 115 -17.59 5.81 -9.32
C ALA A 115 -18.45 4.79 -10.08
N GLU A 116 -19.77 4.98 -10.07
CA GLU A 116 -20.69 4.10 -10.79
C GLU A 116 -20.51 4.18 -12.31
N ARG A 117 -20.31 5.40 -12.86
CA ARG A 117 -20.04 5.57 -14.28
C ARG A 117 -18.71 4.91 -14.68
N ALA A 118 -17.64 5.12 -13.91
CA ALA A 118 -16.34 4.51 -14.16
C ALA A 118 -16.41 2.98 -14.14
N ARG A 119 -17.08 2.37 -13.14
CA ARG A 119 -17.31 0.91 -13.07
C ARG A 119 -17.98 0.36 -14.32
N LYS A 120 -19.03 1.02 -14.80
CA LYS A 120 -19.76 0.57 -15.99
C LYS A 120 -18.91 0.61 -17.25
N ILE A 121 -18.07 1.63 -17.41
CA ILE A 121 -17.19 1.75 -18.58
C ILE A 121 -16.06 0.72 -18.48
N TYR A 122 -15.40 0.61 -17.33
CA TYR A 122 -14.35 -0.37 -17.08
C TYR A 122 -14.81 -1.81 -17.38
N ARG A 123 -15.98 -2.21 -16.90
CA ARG A 123 -16.56 -3.53 -17.19
C ARG A 123 -16.71 -3.79 -18.69
N ARG A 124 -17.09 -2.79 -19.49
CA ARG A 124 -17.21 -2.94 -20.95
C ARG A 124 -15.86 -3.04 -21.64
N ILE A 125 -14.85 -2.33 -21.14
CA ILE A 125 -13.48 -2.41 -21.65
C ILE A 125 -12.87 -3.77 -21.30
N ALA A 126 -12.90 -4.18 -20.03
CA ALA A 126 -12.35 -5.45 -19.56
C ALA A 126 -12.95 -6.65 -20.32
N LYS A 127 -14.26 -6.66 -20.56
CA LYS A 127 -14.95 -7.65 -21.41
C LYS A 127 -14.41 -7.77 -22.84
N ARG A 128 -13.62 -6.81 -23.32
CA ARG A 128 -13.09 -6.81 -24.70
C ARG A 128 -11.60 -7.06 -24.77
N ILE A 129 -10.85 -6.61 -23.76
CA ILE A 129 -9.39 -6.57 -23.85
C ILE A 129 -8.67 -6.96 -22.54
N HIS A 130 -9.36 -7.51 -21.54
CA HIS A 130 -8.68 -7.93 -20.31
C HIS A 130 -7.60 -8.99 -20.64
N PRO A 131 -6.32 -8.78 -20.28
CA PRO A 131 -5.21 -9.68 -20.66
C PRO A 131 -5.40 -11.13 -20.22
N ASP A 132 -5.98 -11.36 -19.03
CA ASP A 132 -6.22 -12.71 -18.53
C ASP A 132 -7.32 -13.48 -19.31
N ILE A 133 -8.21 -12.74 -19.97
CA ILE A 133 -9.29 -13.30 -20.82
C ILE A 133 -8.82 -13.44 -22.27
N TYR A 134 -8.04 -12.46 -22.72
CA TYR A 134 -7.58 -12.32 -24.09
C TYR A 134 -6.05 -12.15 -24.14
N PRO A 135 -5.26 -13.21 -23.92
CA PRO A 135 -3.79 -13.10 -23.86
C PRO A 135 -3.17 -12.52 -25.13
N GLU A 136 -3.81 -12.73 -26.29
CA GLU A 136 -3.40 -12.18 -27.59
C GLU A 136 -3.39 -10.63 -27.61
N VAL A 137 -4.11 -9.97 -26.69
CA VAL A 137 -4.03 -8.52 -26.49
C VAL A 137 -2.59 -8.09 -26.17
N MET A 138 -1.82 -8.95 -25.50
CA MET A 138 -0.43 -8.71 -25.15
C MET A 138 0.53 -8.82 -26.34
N GLU A 139 0.05 -9.15 -27.53
CA GLU A 139 0.85 -9.12 -28.77
C GLU A 139 0.83 -7.74 -29.44
N TYR A 140 -0.09 -6.86 -29.03
CA TYR A 140 -0.28 -5.52 -29.59
C TYR A 140 0.15 -4.44 -28.58
N GLU A 141 1.30 -3.81 -28.81
CA GLU A 141 1.83 -2.73 -27.96
C GLU A 141 0.80 -1.62 -27.68
N GLU A 142 -0.01 -1.26 -28.68
CA GLU A 142 -1.05 -0.24 -28.54
C GLU A 142 -2.19 -0.68 -27.60
N LEU A 143 -2.58 -1.97 -27.60
CA LEU A 143 -3.58 -2.45 -26.65
C LEU A 143 -3.01 -2.61 -25.24
N ILE A 144 -1.72 -2.92 -25.10
CA ILE A 144 -1.03 -2.92 -23.81
C ILE A 144 -1.07 -1.51 -23.19
N ASP A 145 -0.69 -0.48 -23.96
CA ASP A 145 -0.76 0.92 -23.50
C ASP A 145 -2.20 1.32 -23.13
N LEU A 146 -3.17 1.02 -24.00
CA LEU A 146 -4.58 1.35 -23.75
C LEU A 146 -5.13 0.61 -22.52
N TRP A 147 -4.72 -0.64 -22.29
CA TRP A 147 -5.11 -1.39 -21.09
C TRP A 147 -4.49 -0.79 -19.82
N GLN A 148 -3.19 -0.49 -19.83
CA GLN A 148 -2.51 0.14 -18.70
C GLN A 148 -3.18 1.47 -18.33
N ARG A 149 -3.47 2.31 -19.33
CA ARG A 149 -4.19 3.57 -19.13
C ARG A 149 -5.60 3.35 -18.62
N THR A 150 -6.30 2.30 -19.07
CA THR A 150 -7.63 1.92 -18.57
C THR A 150 -7.58 1.57 -17.09
N VAL A 151 -6.61 0.76 -16.67
CA VAL A 151 -6.41 0.40 -15.25
C VAL A 151 -6.19 1.66 -14.43
N VAL A 152 -5.26 2.54 -14.84
CA VAL A 152 -5.00 3.81 -14.15
C VAL A 152 -6.25 4.69 -14.05
N ALA A 153 -6.97 4.89 -15.15
CA ALA A 153 -8.18 5.71 -15.18
C ALA A 153 -9.29 5.12 -14.29
N TYR A 154 -9.39 3.79 -14.22
CA TYR A 154 -10.32 3.11 -13.32
C TYR A 154 -9.97 3.32 -11.84
N HIS A 155 -8.70 3.20 -11.47
CA HIS A 155 -8.25 3.50 -10.11
C HIS A 155 -8.50 4.96 -9.70
N MET A 156 -8.34 5.90 -10.65
CA MET A 156 -8.59 7.33 -10.43
C MET A 156 -10.07 7.72 -10.48
N LEU A 157 -10.97 6.78 -10.82
CA LEU A 157 -12.39 7.05 -11.07
C LEU A 157 -12.62 8.13 -12.14
N ASP A 158 -11.73 8.18 -13.14
CA ASP A 158 -11.82 9.10 -14.26
C ASP A 158 -12.74 8.52 -15.34
N ALA A 159 -14.04 8.73 -15.16
CA ALA A 159 -15.05 8.23 -16.07
C ALA A 159 -15.04 8.89 -17.46
N ASP A 160 -14.36 10.04 -17.61
CA ASP A 160 -14.26 10.73 -18.90
C ASP A 160 -13.05 10.16 -19.69
N GLU A 161 -11.88 10.01 -19.06
CA GLU A 161 -10.74 9.30 -19.68
C GLU A 161 -11.10 7.85 -20.05
N LEU A 162 -11.82 7.13 -19.19
CA LEU A 162 -12.30 5.78 -19.51
C LEU A 162 -13.21 5.76 -20.75
N ALA A 163 -14.04 6.79 -20.94
CA ALA A 163 -14.92 6.87 -22.11
C ALA A 163 -14.11 7.11 -23.39
N ASP A 164 -13.08 7.97 -23.33
CA ASP A 164 -12.19 8.22 -24.46
C ASP A 164 -11.36 6.98 -24.82
N LEU A 165 -10.84 6.28 -23.81
CA LEU A 165 -10.13 5.01 -23.96
C LEU A 165 -11.02 3.94 -24.60
N GLU A 166 -12.28 3.81 -24.18
CA GLU A 166 -13.23 2.87 -24.78
C GLU A 166 -13.39 3.13 -26.30
N VAL A 167 -13.42 4.40 -26.72
CA VAL A 167 -13.49 4.76 -28.15
C VAL A 167 -12.23 4.34 -28.90
N LEU A 168 -11.04 4.62 -28.33
CA LEU A 168 -9.75 4.26 -28.92
C LEU A 168 -9.58 2.75 -29.06
N ILE A 169 -9.91 2.00 -28.01
CA ILE A 169 -9.87 0.54 -28.00
C ILE A 169 -10.79 -0.03 -29.08
N ASN A 170 -12.05 0.45 -29.14
CA ASN A 170 -13.00 -0.01 -30.16
C ASN A 170 -12.58 0.37 -31.58
N ARG A 171 -11.80 1.43 -31.76
CA ARG A 171 -11.22 1.77 -33.06
C ARG A 171 -10.14 0.77 -33.42
N PHE A 172 -9.17 0.53 -32.54
CA PHE A 172 -8.06 -0.39 -32.79
C PHE A 172 -8.55 -1.82 -33.05
N LEU A 173 -9.49 -2.31 -32.25
CA LEU A 173 -10.12 -3.63 -32.43
C LEU A 173 -10.77 -3.78 -33.82
N ARG A 174 -11.35 -2.70 -34.38
CA ARG A 174 -11.90 -2.71 -35.74
C ARG A 174 -10.83 -2.70 -36.82
N GLU A 175 -9.68 -2.10 -36.57
CA GLU A 175 -8.55 -2.04 -37.50
C GLU A 175 -7.85 -3.41 -37.63
N ILE A 176 -7.72 -4.17 -36.53
CA ILE A 176 -7.14 -5.52 -36.53
C ILE A 176 -8.14 -6.62 -36.96
N GLY A 177 -9.43 -6.32 -37.02
CA GLY A 177 -10.52 -7.23 -37.42
C GLY A 177 -11.29 -7.83 -36.24
N GLU A 178 -12.62 -7.80 -36.30
CA GLU A 178 -13.49 -8.47 -35.31
C GLU A 178 -13.36 -10.00 -35.47
N GLY A 179 -12.72 -10.66 -34.51
CA GLY A 179 -12.48 -12.11 -34.51
C GLY A 179 -11.00 -12.53 -34.52
N THR A 180 -10.08 -11.57 -34.57
CA THR A 180 -8.63 -11.82 -34.44
C THR A 180 -8.26 -12.17 -33.00
N ILE A 181 -9.07 -11.74 -32.04
CA ILE A 181 -8.90 -12.04 -30.62
C ILE A 181 -9.81 -13.20 -30.23
N THR A 182 -9.22 -14.32 -29.79
CA THR A 182 -9.91 -15.52 -29.33
C THR A 182 -9.95 -15.59 -27.82
N ILE A 183 -11.07 -16.09 -27.28
CA ILE A 183 -11.17 -16.42 -25.85
C ILE A 183 -10.46 -17.76 -25.66
N ASP A 184 -9.25 -17.72 -25.14
CA ASP A 184 -8.55 -18.92 -24.69
C ASP A 184 -8.04 -18.71 -23.26
N ILE A 185 -8.64 -19.48 -22.35
CA ILE A 185 -8.31 -19.47 -20.92
C ILE A 185 -7.92 -20.92 -20.56
N PRO A 186 -6.61 -21.24 -20.64
CA PRO A 186 -6.12 -22.55 -20.23
C PRO A 186 -6.38 -22.77 -18.74
N ASP A 187 -6.77 -23.99 -18.38
CA ASP A 187 -6.97 -24.43 -16.99
C ASP A 187 -7.91 -23.49 -16.20
N ILE A 188 -9.03 -23.10 -16.83
CA ILE A 188 -9.97 -22.11 -16.29
C ILE A 188 -10.46 -22.43 -14.88
N GLU A 189 -10.65 -23.71 -14.54
CA GLU A 189 -11.08 -24.13 -13.20
C GLU A 189 -10.00 -23.83 -12.14
N ASP A 190 -8.74 -24.16 -12.43
CA ASP A 190 -7.61 -23.85 -11.53
C ASP A 190 -7.44 -22.34 -11.37
N ARG A 191 -7.65 -21.57 -12.45
CA ARG A 191 -7.63 -20.10 -12.41
C ARG A 191 -8.79 -19.52 -11.60
N ILE A 192 -9.97 -20.11 -11.68
CA ILE A 192 -11.12 -19.72 -10.84
C ILE A 192 -10.76 -19.94 -9.38
N ASP A 193 -10.24 -21.13 -9.02
CA ASP A 193 -9.85 -21.45 -7.64
C ASP A 193 -8.81 -20.47 -7.09
N LEU A 194 -7.78 -20.14 -7.89
CA LEU A 194 -6.78 -19.14 -7.51
C LEU A 194 -7.39 -17.75 -7.31
N LEU A 195 -8.27 -17.34 -8.21
CA LEU A 195 -8.90 -16.03 -8.17
C LEU A 195 -9.87 -15.89 -6.99
N GLU A 196 -10.56 -16.97 -6.61
CA GLU A 196 -11.36 -17.02 -5.39
C GLU A 196 -10.48 -16.87 -4.13
N GLN A 197 -9.31 -17.51 -4.12
CA GLN A 197 -8.34 -17.35 -3.03
C GLN A 197 -7.82 -15.91 -2.94
N GLU A 198 -7.45 -15.29 -4.06
CA GLU A 198 -7.02 -13.88 -4.13
C GLU A 198 -8.12 -12.95 -3.61
N ILE A 199 -9.36 -13.14 -4.06
CA ILE A 199 -10.51 -12.35 -3.59
C ILE A 199 -10.70 -12.52 -2.08
N ASN A 200 -10.60 -13.74 -1.57
CA ASN A 200 -10.72 -13.99 -0.15
C ASN A 200 -9.55 -13.37 0.64
N GLU A 201 -8.33 -13.40 0.11
CA GLU A 201 -7.17 -12.73 0.69
C GLU A 201 -7.41 -11.22 0.77
N ILE A 202 -7.83 -10.57 -0.32
CA ILE A 202 -8.15 -9.13 -0.33
C ILE A 202 -9.19 -8.80 0.75
N LEU A 203 -10.27 -9.58 0.86
CA LEU A 203 -11.34 -9.33 1.82
C LEU A 203 -10.92 -9.53 3.29
N THR A 204 -9.92 -10.38 3.55
CA THR A 204 -9.52 -10.79 4.91
C THR A 204 -8.24 -10.12 5.40
N THR A 205 -7.57 -9.36 4.54
CA THR A 205 -6.31 -8.67 4.84
C THR A 205 -6.43 -7.14 4.80
N GLU A 206 -5.40 -6.47 5.28
CA GLU A 206 -5.28 -5.03 5.16
C GLU A 206 -4.98 -4.65 3.71
N PRO A 207 -5.59 -3.58 3.17
CA PRO A 207 -6.34 -2.56 3.89
C PRO A 207 -7.87 -2.80 3.93
N TYR A 208 -8.41 -3.84 3.27
CA TYR A 208 -9.87 -4.00 3.14
C TYR A 208 -10.57 -4.16 4.50
N THR A 209 -9.94 -4.87 5.43
CA THR A 209 -10.46 -5.08 6.79
C THR A 209 -10.64 -3.78 7.59
N TYR A 210 -9.95 -2.70 7.23
CA TYR A 210 -10.13 -1.40 7.87
C TYR A 210 -11.51 -0.79 7.61
N GLU A 211 -12.23 -1.25 6.59
CA GLU A 211 -13.58 -0.75 6.28
C GLU A 211 -14.52 -0.86 7.49
N LYS A 212 -14.45 -1.99 8.22
CA LYS A 212 -15.26 -2.22 9.40
C LYS A 212 -14.94 -1.22 10.51
N LEU A 213 -13.66 -0.93 10.72
CA LEU A 213 -13.19 0.07 11.68
C LEU A 213 -13.71 1.46 11.31
N LEU A 214 -13.54 1.87 10.04
CA LEU A 214 -13.88 3.21 9.57
C LEU A 214 -15.38 3.53 9.58
N ARG A 215 -16.24 2.50 9.57
CA ARG A 215 -17.71 2.66 9.64
C ARG A 215 -18.24 2.78 11.07
N ASP A 216 -17.45 2.45 12.08
CA ASP A 216 -17.85 2.47 13.48
C ASP A 216 -17.19 3.65 14.20
N GLU A 217 -17.97 4.70 14.46
CA GLU A 217 -17.48 5.91 15.15
C GLU A 217 -16.88 5.62 16.54
N LEU A 218 -17.42 4.62 17.26
CA LEU A 218 -16.90 4.23 18.58
C LEU A 218 -15.54 3.56 18.42
N ALA A 219 -15.41 2.63 17.47
CA ALA A 219 -14.14 1.95 17.18
C ALA A 219 -13.07 2.92 16.68
N VAL A 220 -13.43 3.91 15.85
CA VAL A 220 -12.53 5.00 15.44
C VAL A 220 -12.04 5.80 16.65
N ALA A 221 -12.95 6.18 17.56
CA ALA A 221 -12.60 6.92 18.75
C ALA A 221 -11.68 6.13 19.70
N GLU A 222 -11.97 4.83 19.88
CA GLU A 222 -11.16 3.91 20.65
C GLU A 222 -9.75 3.79 20.06
N LYS A 223 -9.63 3.54 18.75
CA LYS A 223 -8.34 3.45 18.07
C LYS A 223 -7.51 4.72 18.18
N LYS A 224 -8.16 5.89 18.06
CA LYS A 224 -7.50 7.19 18.28
C LYS A 224 -7.02 7.35 19.72
N SER A 225 -7.79 6.87 20.69
CA SER A 225 -7.40 6.90 22.11
C SER A 225 -6.20 5.97 22.36
N GLU A 226 -6.19 4.77 21.80
CA GLU A 226 -5.05 3.83 21.87
C GLU A 226 -3.78 4.46 21.32
N LEU A 227 -3.82 5.04 20.12
CA LEU A 227 -2.66 5.68 19.50
C LEU A 227 -2.14 6.86 20.33
N LYS A 228 -3.04 7.66 20.92
CA LYS A 228 -2.63 8.76 21.81
C LYS A 228 -1.99 8.26 23.10
N LEU A 229 -2.48 7.16 23.67
CA LEU A 229 -1.87 6.54 24.84
C LEU A 229 -0.47 6.01 24.49
N GLU A 230 -0.32 5.35 23.35
CA GLU A 230 0.98 4.86 22.86
C GLU A 230 1.97 6.01 22.66
N ILE A 231 1.54 7.14 22.06
CA ILE A 231 2.35 8.36 21.93
C ILE A 231 2.83 8.84 23.30
N LEU A 232 1.92 8.97 24.28
CA LEU A 232 2.27 9.42 25.64
C LEU A 232 3.27 8.46 26.33
N GLU A 233 3.11 7.15 26.12
CA GLU A 233 4.03 6.14 26.64
C GLU A 233 5.43 6.28 26.02
N TYR A 234 5.53 6.45 24.70
CA TYR A 234 6.81 6.68 24.04
C TYR A 234 7.44 8.01 24.42
N GLU A 235 6.67 9.09 24.55
CA GLU A 235 7.19 10.38 25.03
C GLU A 235 7.79 10.26 26.43
N LYS A 236 7.11 9.56 27.34
CA LYS A 236 7.61 9.31 28.68
C LYS A 236 8.89 8.48 28.63
N TYR A 237 8.89 7.40 27.85
CA TYR A 237 10.06 6.54 27.73
C TYR A 237 11.26 7.27 27.11
N LEU A 238 11.03 8.13 26.12
CA LEU A 238 12.07 8.95 25.50
C LEU A 238 12.72 9.92 26.50
N LYS A 239 11.92 10.48 27.44
CA LYS A 239 12.44 11.31 28.53
C LYS A 239 13.33 10.50 29.47
N GLU A 240 12.86 9.32 29.91
CA GLU A 240 13.63 8.41 30.76
C GLU A 240 14.97 8.01 30.10
N LEU A 241 14.94 7.64 28.81
CA LEU A 241 16.15 7.31 28.04
C LEU A 241 17.10 8.52 27.91
N SER A 242 16.56 9.73 27.77
CA SER A 242 17.37 10.95 27.69
C SER A 242 18.08 11.24 29.01
N GLU A 243 17.41 11.03 30.14
CA GLU A 243 18.02 11.17 31.47
C GLU A 243 19.14 10.13 31.67
N ILE A 244 18.89 8.87 31.30
CA ILE A 244 19.91 7.81 31.35
C ILE A 244 21.13 8.17 30.52
N LEU A 245 20.92 8.59 29.27
CA LEU A 245 22.02 8.97 28.37
C LEU A 245 22.81 10.16 28.92
N ASN A 246 22.13 11.19 29.43
CA ASN A 246 22.80 12.37 30.00
C ASN A 246 23.67 12.01 31.22
N ASN A 247 23.15 11.17 32.12
CA ASN A 247 23.91 10.70 33.29
C ASN A 247 25.14 9.89 32.85
N LEU A 248 24.96 9.01 31.87
CA LEU A 248 26.03 8.17 31.34
C LEU A 248 27.14 9.01 30.66
N LEU A 249 26.77 10.06 29.92
CA LEU A 249 27.74 10.98 29.33
C LEU A 249 28.48 11.83 30.38
N ALA A 250 27.81 12.17 31.50
CA ALA A 250 28.42 12.88 32.61
C ALA A 250 29.43 12.01 33.39
N GLU A 251 29.12 10.73 33.58
CA GLU A 251 30.00 9.76 34.26
C GLU A 251 31.16 9.29 33.37
N GLY A 252 30.90 9.06 32.07
CA GLY A 252 31.85 8.50 31.11
C GLY A 252 32.83 9.49 30.49
N GLY A 253 32.76 10.79 30.83
CA GLY A 253 33.66 11.83 30.33
C GLY A 253 33.69 11.91 28.81
N ALA A 254 32.58 12.34 28.18
CA ALA A 254 32.51 12.45 26.72
C ALA A 254 33.56 13.43 26.17
N THR A 255 34.49 12.95 25.34
CA THR A 255 35.43 13.78 24.59
C THR A 255 34.86 14.07 23.21
N PHE A 256 34.45 15.31 22.95
CA PHE A 256 34.11 15.75 21.60
C PHE A 256 35.39 15.91 20.79
N ILE A 257 35.86 14.82 20.17
CA ILE A 257 36.97 14.88 19.22
C ILE A 257 36.42 15.46 17.91
N TRP A 258 36.40 16.79 17.80
CA TRP A 258 36.16 17.45 16.52
C TRP A 258 37.39 17.21 15.62
N ARG A 259 37.30 16.26 14.68
CA ARG A 259 38.22 16.24 13.55
C ARG A 259 37.86 17.41 12.65
N MET A 260 38.63 18.51 12.73
CA MET A 260 38.65 19.50 11.68
C MET A 260 39.14 18.81 10.40
N ASN A 261 38.27 18.72 9.39
CA ASN A 261 38.68 18.49 8.01
C ASN A 261 39.33 19.75 7.44
#